data_AF-A0AAN8U230-F1
#
_entry.id   AF-A0AAN8U230-F1
#
_cell.length_a   1.000
_cell.length_b   1.000
_cell.length_c   1.000
_cell.angle_alpha   90.00
_cell.angle_beta   90.00
_cell.angle_gamma   90.00
#
_symmetry.space_group_name_H-M   'P 1'
#
loop_
_entity.id
_entity.type
_entity.pdbx_description
1 polymer ?
#
loop_
_entity_poly.entity_id
_entity_poly.type
_entity_poly.pdbx_seq_one_letter_code
_entity_poly.pdbx_strand_id
1 'polypeptide(L)' 'MAEKNTLGCQKIPMAKIENEDDFYSSFSNRRETLYKKASDMIGKYDIDVGITIFSPSDNPFSFFHPTIDVVVDRFFSPYT' A
#
# COMPACT_ATOMS: atom_id res chain seq x y z
N MET A 1 -27.34 12.36 -23.53
CA MET A 1 -26.77 11.81 -22.29
C MET A 1 -25.39 11.28 -22.64
N ALA A 2 -24.34 11.62 -21.90
CA ALA A 2 -22.98 11.17 -22.23
C ALA A 2 -22.88 9.65 -22.07
N GLU A 3 -22.43 8.95 -23.11
CA GLU A 3 -22.22 7.51 -23.07
C GLU A 3 -21.08 7.17 -22.10
N LYS A 4 -21.29 6.14 -21.27
CA LYS A 4 -20.27 5.66 -20.35
C LYS A 4 -19.33 4.71 -21.08
N ASN A 5 -18.06 5.10 -21.17
CA ASN A 5 -17.02 4.30 -21.83
C ASN A 5 -16.55 3.09 -21.00
N THR A 6 -16.85 3.04 -19.70
CA THR A 6 -16.40 1.97 -18.80
C THR A 6 -17.50 1.51 -17.85
N LEU A 7 -17.34 0.29 -17.35
CA LEU A 7 -18.22 -0.31 -16.33
C LEU A 7 -18.00 0.31 -14.94
N GLY A 8 -17.01 1.18 -14.75
CA GLY A 8 -16.64 1.74 -13.45
C GLY A 8 -15.99 0.73 -12.50
N CYS A 9 -15.95 1.05 -11.20
CA CYS A 9 -15.39 0.17 -10.19
C CYS A 9 -16.27 -1.07 -10.01
N GLN A 10 -15.71 -2.25 -10.30
CA GLN A 10 -16.38 -3.54 -10.16
C GLN A 10 -15.93 -4.22 -8.87
N LYS A 11 -16.89 -4.80 -8.14
CA LYS A 11 -16.59 -5.56 -6.93
C LYS A 11 -16.00 -6.91 -7.33
N ILE A 12 -14.86 -7.27 -6.74
CA ILE A 12 -14.19 -8.55 -6.92
C ILE A 12 -14.12 -9.33 -5.61
N PRO A 13 -13.98 -10.67 -5.64
CA PRO A 13 -13.77 -11.48 -4.44
C PRO A 13 -12.50 -11.08 -3.67
N MET A 14 -12.52 -11.23 -2.34
CA MET A 14 -11.32 -11.06 -1.49
C MET A 14 -10.48 -12.35 -1.49
N ALA A 15 -9.97 -12.70 -2.66
CA ALA A 15 -9.09 -13.83 -2.91
C ALA A 15 -7.93 -13.41 -3.84
N LYS A 16 -7.00 -14.31 -4.10
CA LYS A 16 -5.95 -14.07 -5.10
C LYS A 16 -6.59 -13.86 -6.48
N ILE A 17 -6.11 -12.85 -7.21
CA ILE A 17 -6.53 -12.62 -8.60
C ILE A 17 -5.67 -13.54 -9.47
N GLU A 18 -6.31 -14.42 -10.23
CA GLU A 18 -5.62 -15.41 -11.06
C GLU A 18 -5.13 -14.84 -12.39
N ASN A 19 -5.84 -13.84 -12.94
CA ASN A 19 -5.37 -13.11 -14.11
C ASN A 19 -4.15 -12.26 -13.73
N GLU A 20 -3.02 -12.50 -14.40
CA GLU A 20 -1.74 -11.90 -14.06
C GLU A 20 -1.74 -10.37 -14.27
N ASP A 21 -2.25 -9.88 -15.39
CA ASP A 21 -2.31 -8.43 -15.69
C ASP A 21 -3.20 -7.67 -14.70
N ASP A 22 -4.36 -8.24 -14.36
CA ASP A 22 -5.28 -7.69 -13.36
C ASP A 22 -4.66 -7.73 -11.96
N PHE A 23 -3.88 -8.77 -11.66
CA PHE A 23 -3.17 -8.91 -10.39
C PHE A 23 -2.08 -7.84 -10.25
N TYR A 24 -1.23 -7.63 -11.26
CA TYR A 24 -0.22 -6.57 -11.28
C TYR A 24 -0.82 -5.16 -11.20
N SER A 25 -1.90 -4.93 -11.96
CA SER A 25 -2.62 -3.65 -11.96
C SER A 25 -3.25 -3.38 -10.59
N SER A 26 -3.91 -4.38 -10.01
CA SER A 26 -4.50 -4.29 -8.67
C SER A 26 -3.45 -4.10 -7.59
N PHE A 27 -2.32 -4.80 -7.65
CA PHE A 27 -1.21 -4.61 -6.73
C PHE A 27 -0.73 -3.16 -6.73
N SER A 28 -0.45 -2.60 -7.91
CA SER A 28 0.04 -1.24 -8.07
C SER A 28 -0.94 -0.20 -7.50
N ASN A 29 -2.22 -0.31 -7.86
CA ASN A 29 -3.28 0.59 -7.39
C ASN A 29 -3.52 0.48 -5.87
N ARG A 30 -3.53 -0.75 -5.32
CA ARG A 30 -3.72 -0.99 -3.88
C ARG A 30 -2.54 -0.47 -3.07
N ARG A 31 -1.31 -0.70 -3.53
CA ARG A 31 -0.09 -0.18 -2.89
C ARG A 31 -0.12 1.35 -2.83
N GLU A 32 -0.43 2.01 -3.93
CA GLU A 32 -0.53 3.48 -3.98
C GLU A 32 -1.60 3.99 -3.00
N THR A 33 -2.77 3.36 -2.99
CA THR A 33 -3.87 3.72 -2.07
C THR A 33 -3.47 3.52 -0.61
N LEU A 34 -2.74 2.43 -0.31
CA LEU A 34 -2.23 2.17 1.04
C LEU A 34 -1.24 3.26 1.48
N TYR A 35 -0.31 3.65 0.61
CA TYR A 35 0.64 4.73 0.91
C TYR A 35 -0.05 6.06 1.15
N LYS A 36 -1.06 6.43 0.34
CA LYS A 36 -1.85 7.65 0.58
C LYS A 36 -2.50 7.64 1.96
N LYS A 37 -3.12 6.52 2.34
CA LYS A 37 -3.73 6.37 3.68
C LYS A 37 -2.70 6.47 4.81
N ALA A 38 -1.53 5.89 4.62
CA ALA A 38 -0.44 6.02 5.59
C ALA A 38 0.01 7.48 5.74
N SER A 39 0.22 8.18 4.62
CA SER A 39 0.55 9.61 4.62
C SER A 39 -0.52 10.48 5.29
N ASP A 40 -1.80 10.20 5.05
CA ASP A 40 -2.89 10.91 5.71
C ASP A 40 -2.88 10.68 7.23
N MET A 41 -2.59 9.45 7.69
CA MET A 41 -2.46 9.14 9.11
C MET A 41 -1.27 9.84 9.75
N ILE A 42 -0.11 9.83 9.08
CA ILE A 42 1.08 10.56 9.50
C ILE A 42 0.75 12.05 9.66
N GLY A 43 0.17 12.68 8.63
CA GLY A 43 -0.15 14.10 8.66
C GLY A 43 -1.19 14.48 9.72
N LYS A 44 -2.10 13.55 10.09
CA LYS A 44 -3.18 13.82 11.05
C LYS A 44 -2.79 13.52 12.51
N TYR A 45 -1.97 12.50 12.73
CA TYR A 45 -1.72 11.95 14.06
C TYR A 45 -0.24 11.97 14.46
N ASP A 46 0.66 12.40 13.57
CA ASP A 46 2.11 12.46 13.81
C ASP A 46 2.66 11.13 14.32
N ILE A 47 2.43 10.07 13.53
CA ILE A 47 2.80 8.70 13.88
C ILE A 47 3.96 8.19 13.01
N ASP A 48 4.82 7.37 13.61
CA ASP A 48 5.83 6.60 12.87
C ASP A 48 5.16 5.44 12.13
N VAL A 49 5.50 5.26 10.85
CA VAL A 49 4.92 4.20 10.01
C VAL A 49 6.02 3.53 9.20
N GLY A 50 6.03 2.21 9.17
CA GLY A 50 6.83 1.39 8.27
C GLY A 50 5.98 0.39 7.51
N ILE A 51 6.15 0.32 6.19
CA ILE A 51 5.45 -0.60 5.29
C ILE A 51 6.48 -1.22 4.34
N THR A 52 6.56 -2.55 4.31
CA THR A 52 7.39 -3.31 3.37
C THR A 52 6.52 -4.31 2.63
N ILE A 53 6.58 -4.31 1.29
CA ILE A 53 5.74 -5.13 0.42
C ILE A 53 6.59 -5.64 -0.73
N PHE A 54 6.49 -6.94 -1.05
CA PHE A 54 7.07 -7.52 -2.25
C PHE A 54 6.03 -7.51 -3.38
N SER A 55 6.45 -7.12 -4.58
CA SER A 55 5.60 -7.27 -5.76
C SER A 55 5.46 -8.73 -6.15
N PRO A 56 4.52 -9.05 -7.05
CA PRO A 56 4.42 -10.40 -7.62
C PRO A 56 5.71 -10.89 -8.30
N SER A 57 6.58 -9.96 -8.72
CA SER A 57 7.90 -10.26 -9.31
C SER A 57 9.04 -10.22 -8.29
N ASP A 58 8.73 -10.37 -7.00
CA ASP A 58 9.67 -10.32 -5.86
C ASP A 58 10.47 -9.02 -5.71
N ASN A 59 10.04 -7.94 -6.37
CA ASN A 59 10.67 -6.64 -6.20
C ASN A 59 10.20 -5.98 -4.90
N PRO A 60 11.12 -5.58 -4.00
CA PRO A 60 10.75 -4.95 -2.74
C PRO A 60 10.31 -3.49 -2.95
N PHE A 61 9.25 -3.11 -2.26
CA PHE A 61 8.76 -1.74 -2.13
C PHE A 61 8.64 -1.38 -0.66
N SER A 62 9.12 -0.20 -0.29
CA SER A 62 9.14 0.23 1.09
C SER A 62 8.68 1.68 1.24
N PHE A 63 7.97 1.95 2.33
CA PHE A 63 7.53 3.29 2.74
C PHE A 63 7.79 3.43 4.24
N PHE A 64 8.55 4.46 4.61
CA PHE A 64 8.90 4.73 6.00
C PHE A 64 8.71 6.21 6.32
N HIS A 65 8.25 6.48 7.54
CA HIS A 65 8.20 7.80 8.12
C HIS A 65 8.46 7.70 9.63
N PRO A 66 9.30 8.57 10.22
CA PRO A 66 10.07 9.63 9.57
C PRO A 66 11.28 9.11 8.77
N THR A 67 11.98 8.10 9.29
CA THR A 67 13.06 7.39 8.61
C THR A 67 12.98 5.91 8.92
N ILE A 68 13.67 5.08 8.12
CA ILE A 68 13.75 3.64 8.38
C ILE A 68 14.37 3.34 9.74
N ASP A 69 15.45 4.03 10.11
CA ASP A 69 16.19 3.78 11.36
C ASP A 69 15.30 4.00 12.58
N VAL A 70 14.52 5.10 12.62
CA VAL A 70 13.61 5.39 13.73
C VAL A 70 12.55 4.29 13.89
N VAL A 71 11.98 3.82 12.78
CA VAL A 71 10.94 2.77 12.80
C VAL A 71 11.54 1.43 13.22
N VAL A 72 12.72 1.10 12.70
CA VAL A 72 13.44 -0.15 12.98
C VAL A 72 13.92 -0.20 14.42
N ASP A 73 14.52 0.88 14.93
CA ASP A 73 14.99 1.00 16.30
C ASP A 73 13.85 0.83 17.29
N ARG A 74 12.68 1.44 17.01
CA ARG A 74 11.47 1.27 17.84
C ARG A 74 10.95 -0.17 17.83
N PHE A 75 11.07 -0.86 16.70
CA PHE A 75 10.67 -2.27 16.60
C PHE A 75 11.61 -3.20 17.40
N PHE A 76 12.93 -2.95 17.36
CA PHE A 76 13.93 -3.77 18.05
C PHE A 76 14.23 -3.36 19.49
N SER A 77 13.84 -2.16 19.91
CA SER A 77 13.99 -1.64 21.27
C SER A 77 12.63 -1.35 21.91
N PRO A 78 11.88 -2.37 22.37
CA PRO A 78 10.53 -2.20 22.91
C PRO A 78 10.45 -1.55 24.31
N TYR A 79 11.56 -1.03 24.87
CA TYR A 79 11.66 -0.51 26.23
C TYR A 79 12.09 0.96 26.33
N THR A 80 11.63 1.81 25.40
CA THR A 80 11.63 3.27 25.55
C THR A 80 10.23 3.81 25.23
#